data_AF-A0A960B5U4-F1
#
_entry.id   AF-A0A960B5U4-F1
#
_cell.length_a   1.000
_cell.length_b   1.000
_cell.length_c   1.000
_cell.angle_alpha   90.00
_cell.angle_beta   90.00
_cell.angle_gamma   90.00
#
_symmetry.space_group_name_H-M   'P 1'
#
loop_
_entity.id
_entity.type
_entity.pdbx_description
1 polymer ?
#
loop_
_entity_poly.entity_id
_entity_poly.type
_entity_poly.pdbx_seq_one_letter_code
_entity_poly.pdbx_strand_id
1 'polypeptide(L)'
;MNVTYRPLSDRSWIRPAGRLSTRFRATWTDTLRLLKREAEYLGAAELVIGVDVAEMDLTLSGQPRARANFRSPAVEVAFTSKHGPVLMRCDEYTTAGYDQGAAWKHNVRAIAMTLEALRAVDRYGASRSGEQYRGYVQITSEPEVMSHTTAVIVVVDLAGAEMGPQVEDELPVLWKLARRNAHPDLHRGDRASWDQLEAAGKVLNLL
;
A
#
# COMPACT_ATOMS: atom_id res chain seq x y z
N MET A 1 15.09 9.67 -9.11
CA MET A 1 13.79 9.08 -8.74
C MET A 1 13.19 9.72 -7.47
N ASN A 2 11.86 9.93 -7.44
CA ASN A 2 11.11 10.40 -6.26
C ASN A 2 10.80 9.25 -5.29
N VAL A 3 10.81 9.54 -3.98
CA VAL A 3 10.49 8.58 -2.93
C VAL A 3 9.38 9.14 -2.07
N THR A 4 8.28 8.42 -1.97
CA THR A 4 7.14 8.76 -1.12
C THR A 4 6.97 7.70 -0.04
N TYR A 5 6.39 8.08 1.10
CA TYR A 5 6.04 7.14 2.16
C TYR A 5 4.53 7.09 2.31
N ARG A 6 4.05 5.92 2.75
CA ARG A 6 2.64 5.67 3.06
C ARG A 6 2.53 4.74 4.28
N PRO A 7 1.37 4.63 4.92
CA PRO A 7 1.10 3.53 5.82
C PRO A 7 1.20 2.18 5.11
N LEU A 8 1.51 1.12 5.86
CA LEU A 8 1.49 -0.25 5.33
C LEU A 8 0.12 -0.58 4.70
N SER A 9 0.16 -1.16 3.50
CA SER A 9 -1.03 -1.64 2.80
C SER A 9 -1.72 -2.79 3.52
N ASP A 10 -0.95 -3.64 4.19
CA ASP A 10 -1.40 -4.82 4.90
C ASP A 10 -0.46 -5.13 6.07
N ARG A 11 -1.02 -5.60 7.18
CA ARG A 11 -0.31 -5.95 8.42
C ARG A 11 -0.28 -7.46 8.70
N SER A 12 -0.94 -8.29 7.88
CA SER A 12 -1.09 -9.74 8.10
C SER A 12 0.24 -10.51 8.16
N TRP A 13 1.28 -9.97 7.52
CA TRP A 13 2.61 -10.59 7.38
C TRP A 13 3.62 -10.11 8.45
N ILE A 14 3.24 -9.18 9.32
CA ILE A 14 4.11 -8.63 10.35
C ILE A 14 4.44 -9.72 11.38
N ARG A 15 5.72 -9.87 11.70
CA ARG A 15 6.18 -10.84 12.70
C ARG A 15 5.77 -10.37 14.10
N PRO A 16 5.11 -11.21 14.91
CA PRO A 16 4.80 -10.83 16.29
C PRO A 16 6.05 -10.78 17.19
N ALA A 17 7.02 -11.67 16.96
CA ALA A 17 8.26 -11.78 17.73
C ALA A 17 9.40 -12.41 16.90
N GLY A 18 10.60 -12.52 17.50
CA GLY A 18 11.73 -13.25 16.91
C GLY A 18 12.56 -12.47 15.88
N ARG A 19 12.47 -11.14 15.87
CA ARG A 19 13.29 -10.28 15.00
C ARG A 19 14.76 -10.36 15.40
N LEU A 20 15.64 -10.26 14.41
CA LEU A 20 17.08 -10.27 14.60
C LEU A 20 17.60 -8.85 14.85
N SER A 21 18.60 -8.71 15.70
CA SER A 21 19.33 -7.44 15.79
C SER A 21 19.99 -7.14 14.45
N THR A 22 19.84 -5.90 13.98
CA THR A 22 20.48 -5.46 12.74
C THR A 22 21.99 -5.67 12.78
N ARG A 23 22.54 -6.07 11.64
CA ARG A 23 24.00 -6.19 11.41
C ARG A 23 24.52 -5.06 10.52
N PHE A 24 23.62 -4.21 10.03
CA PHE A 24 23.95 -3.16 9.07
C PHE A 24 24.51 -1.94 9.79
N ARG A 25 25.58 -1.37 9.22
CA ARG A 25 26.20 -0.12 9.68
C ARG A 25 26.02 1.03 8.68
N ALA A 26 25.27 0.81 7.60
CA ALA A 26 25.07 1.79 6.55
C ALA A 26 24.21 2.97 7.05
N THR A 27 24.51 4.18 6.60
CA THR A 27 23.69 5.34 6.92
C THR A 27 22.34 5.28 6.19
N TRP A 28 21.38 6.10 6.62
CA TRP A 28 20.11 6.21 5.92
C TRP A 28 20.27 6.73 4.50
N THR A 29 21.17 7.69 4.31
CA THR A 29 21.50 8.25 2.99
C THR A 29 22.08 7.18 2.06
N ASP A 30 22.98 6.32 2.56
CA ASP A 30 23.55 5.24 1.77
C ASP A 30 22.50 4.18 1.41
N THR A 31 21.59 3.91 2.34
CA THR A 31 20.45 3.00 2.12
C THR A 31 19.54 3.51 1.01
N LEU A 32 19.12 4.78 1.07
CA LEU A 32 18.30 5.39 0.03
C LEU A 32 19.04 5.48 -1.31
N ARG A 33 20.35 5.79 -1.30
CA ARG A 33 21.15 5.83 -2.54
C ARG A 33 21.20 4.45 -3.20
N LEU A 34 21.45 3.39 -2.43
CA LEU A 34 21.44 2.02 -2.93
C LEU A 34 20.05 1.67 -3.49
N LEU A 35 19.01 1.83 -2.67
CA LEU A 35 17.65 1.48 -3.06
C LEU A 35 17.21 2.18 -4.34
N LYS A 36 17.49 3.49 -4.46
CA LYS A 36 17.18 4.27 -5.65
C LYS A 36 17.88 3.73 -6.89
N ARG A 37 19.19 3.52 -6.78
CA ARG A 37 20.01 3.01 -7.87
C ARG A 37 19.50 1.65 -8.36
N GLU A 38 19.20 0.73 -7.45
CA GLU A 38 18.73 -0.61 -7.83
C GLU A 38 17.32 -0.57 -8.45
N ALA A 39 16.41 0.27 -7.96
CA ALA A 39 15.10 0.48 -8.58
C ALA A 39 15.20 1.16 -9.97
N GLU A 40 16.12 2.12 -10.14
CA GLU A 40 16.39 2.78 -11.43
C GLU A 40 16.93 1.77 -12.47
N TYR A 41 17.77 0.80 -12.06
CA TYR A 41 18.19 -0.31 -12.94
C TYR A 41 17.03 -1.17 -13.43
N LEU A 42 15.94 -1.22 -12.67
CA LEU A 42 14.71 -1.91 -13.00
C LEU A 42 13.71 -1.03 -13.78
N GLY A 43 14.07 0.22 -14.08
CA GLY A 43 13.23 1.16 -14.83
C GLY A 43 12.17 1.86 -13.98
N ALA A 44 12.34 1.88 -12.65
CA ALA A 44 11.40 2.57 -11.77
C ALA A 44 11.48 4.10 -11.91
N ALA A 45 10.33 4.73 -12.13
CA ALA A 45 10.20 6.19 -12.12
C ALA A 45 9.86 6.74 -10.72
N GLU A 46 9.16 5.94 -9.93
CA GLU A 46 8.70 6.28 -8.58
C GLU A 46 8.91 5.09 -7.63
N LEU A 47 9.16 5.41 -6.37
CA LEU A 47 9.37 4.45 -5.31
C LEU A 47 8.52 4.81 -4.10
N VAL A 48 7.73 3.85 -3.64
CA VAL A 48 6.87 3.98 -2.47
C VAL A 48 7.42 3.13 -1.33
N ILE A 49 7.63 3.72 -0.17
CA ILE A 49 8.04 3.02 1.05
C ILE A 49 6.87 3.02 2.04
N GLY A 50 6.25 1.86 2.23
CA GLY A 50 5.26 1.66 3.28
C GLY A 50 5.92 1.42 4.63
N VAL A 51 5.45 2.11 5.66
CA VAL A 51 5.91 2.00 7.06
C VAL A 51 4.71 1.86 7.99
N ASP A 52 4.88 1.19 9.13
CA ASP A 52 3.77 0.97 10.08
C ASP A 52 3.51 2.18 10.98
N VAL A 53 2.99 3.24 10.37
CA VAL A 53 2.59 4.49 11.02
C VAL A 53 1.14 4.83 10.67
N ALA A 54 0.54 5.75 11.42
CA ALA A 54 -0.74 6.33 11.02
C ALA A 54 -0.53 7.39 9.92
N GLU A 55 -1.55 7.64 9.09
CA GLU A 55 -1.49 8.68 8.04
C GLU A 55 -1.12 10.05 8.62
N MET A 56 -1.62 10.37 9.82
CA MET A 56 -1.33 11.64 10.52
C MET A 56 0.15 11.83 10.90
N ASP A 57 0.90 10.73 11.01
CA ASP A 57 2.33 10.75 11.31
C ASP A 57 3.18 11.07 10.07
N LEU A 58 2.55 11.18 8.89
CA LEU A 58 3.17 11.64 7.66
C LEU A 58 2.97 13.15 7.47
N THR A 59 3.92 13.78 6.79
CA THR A 59 3.80 15.15 6.31
C THR A 59 2.95 15.18 5.03
N LEU A 60 2.47 16.36 4.63
CA LEU A 60 1.80 16.54 3.32
C LEU A 60 2.70 16.14 2.13
N SER A 61 4.02 16.19 2.33
CA SER A 61 5.02 15.70 1.38
C SER A 61 5.26 14.18 1.43
N GLY A 62 4.50 13.46 2.27
CA GLY A 62 4.57 12.02 2.42
C GLY A 62 5.82 11.53 3.15
N GLN A 63 6.52 12.37 3.94
CA GLN A 63 7.64 11.91 4.77
C GLN A 63 7.20 11.65 6.21
N PRO A 64 7.79 10.65 6.91
CA PRO A 64 7.54 10.49 8.33
C PRO A 64 7.98 11.73 9.11
N ARG A 65 7.10 12.23 9.97
CA ARG A 65 7.44 13.31 10.91
C ARG A 65 8.56 12.87 11.84
N ALA A 66 9.34 13.84 12.35
CA ALA A 66 10.46 13.55 13.26
C ALA A 66 10.03 12.79 14.53
N ARG A 67 8.77 12.96 14.97
CA ARG A 67 8.17 12.28 16.13
C ARG A 67 7.12 11.23 15.74
N ALA A 68 7.13 10.76 14.49
CA ALA A 68 6.21 9.73 14.02
C ALA A 68 6.30 8.48 14.90
N ASN A 69 5.13 7.91 15.25
CA ASN A 69 5.07 6.70 16.05
C ASN A 69 5.00 5.46 15.17
N PHE A 70 6.10 4.72 15.08
CA PHE A 70 6.18 3.47 14.34
C PHE A 70 5.71 2.30 15.23
N ARG A 71 4.59 1.67 14.87
CA ARG A 71 4.01 0.55 15.62
C ARG A 71 4.84 -0.72 15.50
N SER A 72 5.54 -0.88 14.39
CA SER A 72 6.46 -1.99 14.14
C SER A 72 7.60 -1.54 13.22
N PRO A 73 8.70 -2.31 13.13
CA PRO A 73 9.77 -2.01 12.18
C PRO A 73 9.48 -2.56 10.77
N ALA A 74 8.28 -3.10 10.54
CA ALA A 74 7.87 -3.65 9.27
C ALA A 74 7.83 -2.58 8.18
N VAL A 75 8.33 -2.93 7.01
CA VAL A 75 8.33 -2.07 5.83
C VAL A 75 7.94 -2.84 4.58
N GLU A 76 7.33 -2.12 3.65
CA GLU A 76 7.17 -2.57 2.28
C GLU A 76 7.77 -1.55 1.32
N VAL A 77 8.29 -2.02 0.20
CA VAL A 77 8.80 -1.18 -0.88
C VAL A 77 8.07 -1.59 -2.14
N ALA A 78 7.39 -0.63 -2.76
CA ALA A 78 6.61 -0.82 -3.97
C ALA A 78 7.09 0.11 -5.08
N PHE A 79 7.18 -0.41 -6.31
CA PHE A 79 7.48 0.37 -7.51
C PHE A 79 7.10 -0.39 -8.77
N THR A 80 6.91 0.32 -9.88
CA THR A 80 6.74 -0.31 -11.19
C THR A 80 8.10 -0.52 -11.85
N SER A 81 8.37 -1.74 -12.29
CA SER A 81 9.58 -2.10 -13.04
C SER A 81 9.27 -2.41 -14.50
N LYS A 82 10.32 -2.55 -15.32
CA LYS A 82 10.25 -3.10 -16.68
C LYS A 82 9.70 -4.54 -16.76
N HIS A 83 9.61 -5.23 -15.62
CA HIS A 83 9.05 -6.58 -15.49
C HIS A 83 7.67 -6.63 -14.83
N GLY A 84 7.07 -5.47 -14.52
CA GLY A 84 5.78 -5.36 -13.81
C GLY A 84 5.89 -4.71 -12.42
N PRO A 85 4.76 -4.58 -11.71
CA PRO A 85 4.71 -3.98 -10.37
C PRO A 85 5.41 -4.87 -9.34
N VAL A 86 6.39 -4.34 -8.61
CA VAL A 86 7.16 -5.05 -7.59
C VAL A 86 6.71 -4.59 -6.21
N LEU A 87 6.49 -5.54 -5.29
CA LEU A 87 6.31 -5.31 -3.87
C LEU A 87 7.24 -6.23 -3.06
N MET A 88 8.11 -5.63 -2.28
CA MET A 88 9.00 -6.35 -1.36
C MET A 88 8.67 -5.96 0.08
N ARG A 89 8.54 -6.95 0.96
CA ARG A 89 8.19 -6.77 2.37
C ARG A 89 9.34 -7.26 3.24
N CYS A 90 9.61 -6.57 4.34
CA CYS A 90 10.63 -6.97 5.30
C CYS A 90 10.28 -6.52 6.72
N ASP A 91 10.37 -7.45 7.66
CA ASP A 91 10.16 -7.23 9.09
C ASP A 91 11.08 -8.16 9.90
N GLU A 92 12.30 -8.34 9.40
CA GLU A 92 13.27 -9.27 9.96
C GLU A 92 14.11 -8.62 11.06
N TYR A 93 14.45 -7.34 10.88
CA TYR A 93 15.44 -6.64 11.69
C TYR A 93 14.80 -5.69 12.71
N THR A 94 15.42 -5.65 13.89
CA THR A 94 15.18 -4.68 14.94
C THR A 94 16.49 -4.01 15.36
N THR A 95 16.43 -2.96 16.18
CA THR A 95 17.61 -2.30 16.75
C THR A 95 17.64 -2.52 18.26
N ALA A 96 18.80 -2.87 18.79
CA ALA A 96 19.02 -3.06 20.22
C ALA A 96 19.59 -1.80 20.90
N GLY A 97 20.25 -0.92 20.14
CA GLY A 97 20.92 0.29 20.64
C GLY A 97 20.35 1.57 20.03
N TYR A 98 20.39 2.64 20.82
CA TYR A 98 19.94 3.98 20.42
C TYR A 98 20.80 4.60 19.28
N ASP A 99 22.05 4.14 19.15
CA ASP A 99 23.03 4.61 18.17
C ASP A 99 22.77 4.11 16.74
N GLN A 100 22.00 3.03 16.59
CA GLN A 100 21.75 2.37 15.30
C GLN A 100 20.60 3.00 14.51
N GLY A 101 19.91 4.00 15.06
CA GLY A 101 18.78 4.66 14.43
C GLY A 101 17.51 3.80 14.42
N ALA A 102 16.52 4.23 13.63
CA ALA A 102 15.21 3.59 13.60
C ALA A 102 15.24 2.21 12.91
N ALA A 103 14.69 1.18 13.59
CA ALA A 103 14.68 -0.21 13.15
C ALA A 103 14.13 -0.42 11.71
N TRP A 104 13.05 0.29 11.34
CA TRP A 104 12.45 0.17 10.01
C TRP A 104 13.43 0.49 8.87
N LYS A 105 14.39 1.40 9.10
CA LYS A 105 15.42 1.76 8.10
C LYS A 105 16.32 0.58 7.76
N HIS A 106 16.56 -0.32 8.72
CA HIS A 106 17.35 -1.53 8.53
C HIS A 106 16.61 -2.57 7.69
N ASN A 107 15.29 -2.67 7.84
CA ASN A 107 14.48 -3.51 6.95
C ASN A 107 14.43 -2.95 5.52
N VAL A 108 14.40 -1.62 5.35
CA VAL A 108 14.56 -1.02 4.00
C VAL A 108 15.96 -1.32 3.43
N ARG A 109 17.00 -1.27 4.27
CA ARG A 109 18.36 -1.66 3.85
C ARG A 109 18.44 -3.10 3.40
N ALA A 110 17.78 -4.02 4.10
CA ALA A 110 17.70 -5.42 3.72
C ALA A 110 17.09 -5.57 2.31
N ILE A 111 15.96 -4.91 2.04
CA ILE A 111 15.32 -4.91 0.71
C ILE A 111 16.28 -4.36 -0.37
N ALA A 112 16.95 -3.25 -0.10
CA ALA A 112 17.89 -2.65 -1.04
C ALA A 112 19.05 -3.60 -1.40
N MET A 113 19.58 -4.33 -0.40
CA MET A 113 20.62 -5.34 -0.61
C MET A 113 20.09 -6.58 -1.36
N THR A 114 18.85 -6.98 -1.10
CA THR A 114 18.20 -8.05 -1.85
C THR A 114 18.07 -7.66 -3.33
N LEU A 115 17.64 -6.44 -3.65
CA LEU A 115 17.58 -5.96 -5.04
C LEU A 115 18.95 -5.97 -5.72
N GLU A 116 20.01 -5.52 -5.01
CA GLU A 116 21.38 -5.58 -5.51
C GLU A 116 21.83 -7.02 -5.81
N ALA A 117 21.49 -7.97 -4.93
CA ALA A 117 21.77 -9.38 -5.13
C ALA A 117 20.99 -9.97 -6.32
N LEU A 118 19.71 -9.64 -6.47
CA LEU A 118 18.88 -10.07 -7.62
C LEU A 118 19.42 -9.51 -8.95
N ARG A 119 19.96 -8.30 -8.94
CA ARG A 119 20.66 -7.73 -10.10
C ARG A 119 22.00 -8.42 -10.35
N ALA A 120 22.73 -8.82 -9.31
CA ALA A 120 23.96 -9.59 -9.48
C ALA A 120 23.69 -10.95 -10.15
N VAL A 121 22.60 -11.63 -9.79
CA VAL A 121 22.14 -12.87 -10.45
C VAL A 121 21.92 -12.66 -11.96
N ASP A 122 21.26 -11.56 -12.33
CA ASP A 122 21.06 -11.17 -13.75
C ASP A 122 22.38 -10.85 -14.44
N ARG A 123 23.20 -10.00 -13.81
CA ARG A 123 24.49 -9.53 -14.34
C ARG A 123 25.43 -10.69 -14.67
N TYR A 124 25.48 -11.71 -13.82
CA TYR A 124 26.35 -12.87 -14.01
C TYR A 124 25.70 -13.99 -14.82
N GLY A 125 24.51 -13.76 -15.37
CA GLY A 125 23.85 -14.68 -16.30
C GLY A 125 23.31 -15.96 -15.68
N ALA A 126 23.12 -15.98 -14.36
CA ALA A 126 22.52 -17.11 -13.64
C ALA A 126 21.00 -17.22 -13.85
N SER A 127 20.36 -16.14 -14.30
CA SER A 127 18.99 -16.13 -14.86
C SER A 127 19.01 -15.30 -16.15
N ARG A 128 18.10 -15.60 -17.10
CA ARG A 128 18.10 -14.99 -18.44
C ARG A 128 16.88 -14.12 -18.78
N SER A 129 15.93 -13.93 -17.87
CA SER A 129 14.65 -13.27 -18.21
C SER A 129 13.99 -12.45 -17.08
N GLY A 130 14.73 -12.03 -16.04
CA GLY A 130 14.13 -11.30 -14.91
C GLY A 130 13.20 -12.17 -14.02
N GLU A 131 13.28 -13.49 -14.15
CA GLU A 131 12.43 -14.47 -13.44
C GLU A 131 12.52 -14.32 -11.92
N GLN A 132 13.67 -13.89 -11.41
CA GLN A 132 13.92 -13.66 -10.00
C GLN A 132 13.03 -12.55 -9.40
N TYR A 133 12.50 -11.66 -10.23
CA TYR A 133 11.57 -10.61 -9.80
C TYR A 133 10.11 -11.09 -9.77
N ARG A 134 9.76 -12.20 -10.45
CA ARG A 134 8.37 -12.71 -10.51
C ARG A 134 7.79 -13.04 -9.15
N GLY A 135 8.61 -13.50 -8.20
CA GLY A 135 8.16 -13.78 -6.83
C GLY A 135 7.75 -12.54 -6.03
N TYR A 136 8.14 -11.36 -6.51
CA TYR A 136 7.79 -10.06 -5.92
C TYR A 136 6.83 -9.26 -6.78
N VAL A 137 6.46 -9.77 -7.96
CA VAL A 137 5.43 -9.12 -8.76
C VAL A 137 4.12 -9.26 -8.01
N GLN A 138 3.48 -8.14 -7.66
CA GLN A 138 2.12 -8.25 -7.15
C GLN A 138 1.28 -8.86 -8.27
N ILE A 139 0.74 -10.04 -8.02
CA ILE A 139 -0.43 -10.50 -8.74
C ILE A 139 -1.52 -9.52 -8.33
N THR A 140 -1.72 -8.48 -9.14
CA THR A 140 -2.85 -7.61 -8.98
C THR A 140 -4.07 -8.48 -9.27
N SER A 141 -4.72 -9.00 -8.23
CA SER A 141 -6.18 -9.05 -8.28
C SER A 141 -6.57 -7.59 -8.44
N GLU A 142 -6.79 -7.15 -9.67
CA GLU A 142 -7.36 -5.83 -9.91
C GLU A 142 -8.58 -5.71 -8.98
N PRO A 143 -8.70 -4.63 -8.18
CA PRO A 143 -9.94 -4.42 -7.46
C PRO A 143 -11.02 -4.41 -8.53
N GLU A 144 -11.94 -5.37 -8.46
CA GLU A 144 -13.01 -5.53 -9.41
C GLU A 144 -13.69 -4.16 -9.53
N VAL A 145 -13.49 -3.49 -10.66
CA VAL A 145 -14.07 -2.17 -10.88
C VAL A 145 -15.57 -2.38 -10.76
N MET A 146 -16.16 -1.82 -9.71
CA MET A 146 -17.58 -2.01 -9.43
C MET A 146 -18.35 -1.66 -10.69
N SER A 147 -19.01 -2.65 -11.28
CA SER A 147 -19.76 -2.45 -12.52
C SER A 147 -20.89 -1.44 -12.28
N HIS A 148 -21.34 -0.76 -13.34
CA HIS A 148 -22.50 0.14 -13.26
C HIS A 148 -23.70 -0.55 -12.60
N THR A 149 -24.00 -1.78 -13.01
CA THR A 149 -25.10 -2.58 -12.44
C THR A 149 -24.89 -2.87 -10.96
N THR A 150 -23.67 -3.22 -10.55
CA THR A 150 -23.35 -3.46 -9.13
C THR A 150 -23.50 -2.18 -8.32
N ALA A 151 -23.08 -1.03 -8.86
CA ALA A 151 -23.22 0.27 -8.20
C ALA A 151 -24.71 0.66 -8.01
N VAL A 152 -25.56 0.41 -9.01
CA VAL A 152 -27.02 0.62 -8.90
C VAL A 152 -27.61 -0.28 -7.81
N ILE A 153 -27.27 -1.56 -7.79
CA ILE A 153 -27.75 -2.51 -6.76
C ILE A 153 -27.37 -2.01 -5.36
N VAL A 154 -26.11 -1.60 -5.14
CA VAL A 154 -25.65 -1.08 -3.83
C VAL A 154 -26.48 0.12 -3.37
N VAL A 155 -26.78 1.06 -4.27
CA VAL A 155 -27.59 2.25 -3.93
C VAL A 155 -29.03 1.86 -3.57
N VAL A 156 -29.64 0.95 -4.33
CA VAL A 156 -31.03 0.50 -4.11
C VAL A 156 -31.16 -0.27 -2.79
N ASP A 157 -30.23 -1.18 -2.54
CA ASP A 157 -30.23 -2.04 -1.33
C ASP A 157 -30.07 -1.19 -0.06
N LEU A 158 -29.11 -0.24 -0.07
CA LEU A 158 -28.90 0.67 1.06
C LEU A 158 -30.02 1.71 1.22
N ALA A 159 -30.72 2.06 0.13
CA ALA A 159 -31.93 2.87 0.21
C ALA A 159 -33.13 2.10 0.79
N GLY A 160 -33.07 0.76 0.84
CA GLY A 160 -34.18 -0.10 1.25
C GLY A 160 -35.30 -0.15 0.22
N ALA A 161 -34.97 0.04 -1.07
CA ALA A 161 -35.91 0.03 -2.18
C ALA A 161 -35.81 -1.28 -2.98
N GLU A 162 -36.80 -1.55 -3.83
CA GLU A 162 -36.75 -2.68 -4.76
C GLU A 162 -36.28 -2.22 -6.15
N MET A 163 -35.60 -3.11 -6.88
CA MET A 163 -35.18 -2.86 -8.25
C MET A 163 -36.40 -2.80 -9.18
N GLY A 164 -36.79 -1.59 -9.59
CA GLY A 164 -37.83 -1.33 -10.58
C GLY A 164 -37.29 -0.96 -11.97
N PRO A 165 -38.16 -0.96 -13.00
CA PRO A 165 -37.78 -0.60 -14.37
C PRO A 165 -37.39 0.88 -14.54
N GLN A 166 -37.70 1.73 -13.56
CA GLN A 166 -37.42 3.18 -13.57
C GLN A 166 -36.30 3.59 -12.60
N VAL A 167 -35.54 2.62 -12.07
CA VAL A 167 -34.52 2.85 -11.03
C VAL A 167 -33.49 3.90 -11.44
N GLU A 168 -33.07 3.93 -12.70
CA GLU A 168 -32.10 4.90 -13.22
C GLU A 168 -32.57 6.36 -13.04
N ASP A 169 -33.85 6.64 -13.29
CA ASP A 169 -34.44 7.97 -13.13
C ASP A 169 -34.57 8.36 -11.64
N GLU A 170 -34.69 7.36 -10.77
CA GLU A 170 -34.85 7.53 -9.32
C GLU A 170 -33.51 7.57 -8.56
N LEU A 171 -32.38 7.24 -9.22
CA LEU A 171 -31.05 7.17 -8.60
C LEU A 171 -30.66 8.41 -7.77
N PRO A 172 -30.91 9.66 -8.22
CA PRO A 172 -30.57 10.84 -7.41
C PRO A 172 -31.37 10.95 -6.09
N VAL A 173 -32.59 10.40 -6.07
CA VAL A 173 -33.44 10.37 -4.88
C VAL A 173 -33.01 9.21 -3.96
N LEU A 174 -32.82 8.02 -4.55
CA LEU A 174 -32.34 6.83 -3.84
C LEU A 174 -30.96 7.05 -3.22
N TRP A 175 -30.07 7.77 -3.90
CA TRP A 175 -28.75 8.17 -3.38
C TRP A 175 -28.84 8.94 -2.07
N LYS A 176 -29.75 9.92 -1.97
CA LYS A 176 -29.95 10.71 -0.74
C LYS A 176 -30.48 9.85 0.41
N LEU A 177 -31.37 8.90 0.10
CA LEU A 177 -31.92 7.96 1.07
C LEU A 177 -30.87 6.96 1.55
N ALA A 178 -30.11 6.37 0.61
CA ALA A 178 -29.00 5.46 0.89
C ALA A 178 -27.93 6.12 1.77
N ARG A 179 -27.57 7.38 1.51
CA ARG A 179 -26.63 8.13 2.36
C ARG A 179 -27.17 8.31 3.77
N ARG A 180 -28.44 8.67 3.91
CA ARG A 180 -29.05 8.80 5.25
C ARG A 180 -29.00 7.48 6.00
N ASN A 181 -29.33 6.36 5.34
CA ASN A 181 -29.41 5.04 5.96
C ASN A 181 -28.04 4.43 6.25
N ALA A 182 -27.04 4.65 5.39
CA ALA A 182 -25.68 4.14 5.54
C ALA A 182 -24.79 5.05 6.41
N HIS A 183 -25.34 6.14 6.98
CA HIS A 183 -24.55 7.09 7.74
C HIS A 183 -23.93 6.44 8.99
N PRO A 184 -22.62 6.60 9.24
CA PRO A 184 -21.92 5.93 10.35
C PRO A 184 -22.49 6.30 11.73
N ASP A 185 -23.11 7.48 11.87
CA ASP A 185 -23.78 7.89 13.12
C ASP A 185 -24.96 6.97 13.49
N LEU A 186 -25.61 6.34 12.52
CA LEU A 186 -26.67 5.36 12.77
C LEU A 186 -26.12 3.96 13.10
N HIS A 187 -24.86 3.69 12.73
CA HIS A 187 -24.22 2.38 12.83
C HIS A 187 -23.07 2.34 13.84
N ARG A 188 -23.14 3.16 14.90
CA ARG A 188 -22.14 3.22 15.98
C ARG A 188 -20.70 3.45 15.47
N GLY A 189 -20.55 4.16 14.36
CA GLY A 189 -19.27 4.47 13.74
C GLY A 189 -18.76 3.45 12.72
N ASP A 190 -19.51 2.39 12.41
CA ASP A 190 -19.17 1.49 11.29
C ASP A 190 -19.32 2.22 9.95
N ARG A 191 -18.27 2.14 9.13
CA ARG A 191 -18.15 2.84 7.85
C ARG A 191 -18.23 1.90 6.64
N ALA A 192 -18.33 0.59 6.84
CA ALA A 192 -18.31 -0.36 5.73
C ALA A 192 -19.38 -0.05 4.65
N SER A 193 -20.63 0.17 5.08
CA SER A 193 -21.73 0.53 4.17
C SER A 193 -21.59 1.92 3.57
N TRP A 194 -20.98 2.87 4.31
CA TRP A 194 -20.73 4.23 3.82
C TRP A 194 -19.66 4.25 2.73
N ASP A 195 -18.55 3.54 2.95
CA ASP A 195 -17.43 3.50 2.02
C ASP A 195 -17.82 2.74 0.73
N GLN A 196 -18.65 1.68 0.85
CA GLN A 196 -19.23 0.98 -0.30
C GLN A 196 -20.18 1.88 -1.12
N LEU A 197 -20.97 2.72 -0.43
CA LEU A 197 -21.85 3.71 -1.07
C LEU A 197 -21.05 4.81 -1.78
N GLU A 198 -19.97 5.32 -1.18
CA GLU A 198 -19.09 6.30 -1.83
C GLU A 198 -18.40 5.73 -3.08
N ALA A 199 -18.02 4.46 -3.06
CA ALA A 199 -17.49 3.79 -4.25
C ALA A 199 -18.54 3.72 -5.38
N ALA A 200 -19.79 3.36 -5.05
CA ALA A 200 -20.89 3.33 -6.02
C ALA A 200 -21.21 4.72 -6.59
N GLY A 201 -21.21 5.77 -5.75
CA GLY A 201 -21.47 7.15 -6.18
C GLY A 201 -20.45 7.67 -7.20
N LYS A 202 -19.18 7.24 -7.10
CA LYS A 202 -18.14 7.60 -8.07
C LYS A 202 -18.39 6.95 -9.43
N VAL A 203 -18.86 5.70 -9.45
CA VAL A 203 -19.20 4.97 -10.68
C VAL A 203 -20.41 5.59 -11.37
N LEU A 204 -21.42 6.00 -10.59
CA LEU A 204 -22.68 6.56 -11.09
C LEU A 204 -22.64 8.09 -11.33
N ASN A 205 -21.51 8.75 -11.07
CA ASN A 205 -21.37 10.21 -11.13
C ASN A 205 -22.41 10.98 -10.26
N LEU A 206 -22.68 10.46 -9.05
CA LEU A 206 -23.60 11.06 -8.07
C LEU A 206 -22.87 11.78 -6.92
N LEU A 207 -21.54 11.88 -7.03
CA LEU A 207 -20.61 12.54 -6.10
C LEU A 207 -20.04 13.83 -6.69
#